data_AF-A0A514XJ07-F1
#
_entry.id   AF-A0A514XJ07-F1
#
_cell.length_a   1.000
_cell.length_b   1.000
_cell.length_c   1.000
_cell.angle_alpha   90.00
_cell.angle_beta   90.00
_cell.angle_gamma   90.00
#
_symmetry.space_group_name_H-M   'P 1'
#
loop_
_entity.id
_entity.type
_entity.pdbx_description
1 polymer ?
#
loop_
_entity_poly.entity_id
_entity_poly.type
_entity_poly.pdbx_seq_one_letter_code
_entity_poly.pdbx_strand_id
1 'polypeptide(L)'
;MVDRVFSARSRSMSYRYLVRISCQPAGENIIRRPAKNASFKWKIGAEKGSSTTDSNGRAEFTQTAFDGNLTETMEIEYQKQHLVFSTPKGLQTVTVQQDCR
;
A
#
# COMPACT_ATOMS: atom_id res chain seq x y z
N MET A 1 -13.84 -33.22 -32.61
CA MET A 1 -13.14 -32.84 -31.36
C MET A 1 -13.39 -31.36 -31.16
N VAL A 2 -14.13 -30.99 -30.11
CA VAL A 2 -14.37 -29.57 -29.79
C VAL A 2 -13.32 -29.20 -28.76
N ASP A 3 -12.26 -28.54 -29.22
CA ASP A 3 -11.25 -27.94 -28.35
C ASP A 3 -11.94 -26.83 -27.56
N ARG A 4 -12.41 -27.15 -26.35
CA ARG A 4 -12.78 -26.12 -25.37
C ARG A 4 -11.48 -25.51 -24.91
N VAL A 5 -11.06 -24.48 -25.63
CA VAL A 5 -10.16 -23.46 -25.09
C VAL A 5 -10.90 -22.92 -23.86
N PHE A 6 -10.54 -23.43 -22.68
CA PHE A 6 -10.84 -22.76 -21.44
C PHE A 6 -10.09 -21.44 -21.53
N SER A 7 -10.76 -20.41 -22.05
CA SER A 7 -10.38 -19.03 -21.80
C SER A 7 -10.39 -18.90 -20.29
N ALA A 8 -9.22 -19.05 -19.68
CA ALA A 8 -8.96 -18.65 -18.33
C ALA A 8 -9.21 -17.13 -18.34
N ARG A 9 -10.47 -16.74 -18.14
CA ARG A 9 -10.81 -15.34 -17.92
C ARG A 9 -9.88 -14.90 -16.81
N SER A 10 -9.00 -13.95 -17.10
CA SER A 10 -8.18 -13.30 -16.08
C SER A 10 -9.13 -12.90 -14.96
N ARG A 11 -9.10 -13.64 -13.85
CA ARG A 11 -9.97 -13.35 -12.71
C ARG A 11 -9.37 -12.09 -12.09
N SER A 12 -9.99 -10.96 -12.39
CA SER A 12 -9.70 -9.72 -11.68
C SER A 12 -9.87 -9.99 -10.18
N MET A 13 -8.78 -9.93 -9.43
CA MET A 13 -8.82 -10.02 -7.98
C MET A 13 -8.54 -8.62 -7.44
N SER A 14 -9.43 -8.16 -6.56
CA SER A 14 -9.28 -6.88 -5.86
C SER A 14 -8.60 -7.12 -4.52
N TYR A 15 -7.53 -6.39 -4.26
CA TYR A 15 -6.72 -6.46 -3.05
C TYR A 15 -6.85 -5.16 -2.29
N ARG A 16 -7.05 -5.25 -0.97
CA ARG A 16 -7.11 -4.10 -0.09
C ARG A 16 -5.77 -3.91 0.61
N TYR A 17 -5.20 -2.73 0.51
CA TYR A 17 -3.98 -2.35 1.20
C TYR A 17 -4.33 -1.38 2.33
N LEU A 18 -3.73 -1.62 3.49
CA LEU A 18 -3.84 -0.74 4.65
C LEU A 18 -2.45 -0.19 4.97
N VAL A 19 -2.27 1.11 4.77
CA VAL A 19 -1.03 1.81 5.09
C VAL A 19 -1.21 2.54 6.41
N ARG A 20 -0.28 2.36 7.35
CA ARG A 20 -0.20 3.10 8.60
C ARG A 20 1.03 3.98 8.59
N ILE A 21 0.85 5.29 8.68
CA ILE A 21 1.93 6.25 8.81
C ILE A 21 1.98 6.74 10.24
N SER A 22 3.14 6.57 10.87
CA SER A 22 3.40 7.04 12.23
C SER A 22 4.62 7.95 12.27
N CYS A 23 4.48 9.01 13.05
CA CYS A 23 5.51 9.94 13.46
C CYS A 23 6.14 9.47 14.77
N GLN A 24 7.46 9.40 14.82
CA GLN A 24 8.21 9.28 16.07
C GLN A 24 8.97 10.60 16.31
N PRO A 25 8.69 11.33 17.39
CA PRO A 25 9.45 12.54 17.71
C PRO A 25 10.87 12.18 18.17
N ALA A 26 11.87 12.90 17.64
CA ALA A 26 13.27 12.71 18.01
C ALA A 26 13.47 13.03 19.49
N GLY A 27 13.70 12.01 20.32
CA GLY A 27 13.95 12.14 21.77
C GLY A 27 12.90 11.50 22.68
N GLU A 28 11.78 11.03 22.14
CA GLU A 28 10.73 10.37 22.94
C GLU A 28 10.59 8.91 22.47
N ASN A 29 11.30 8.00 23.16
CA ASN A 29 11.41 6.59 22.79
C ASN A 29 10.11 5.77 22.95
N ILE A 30 8.97 6.43 23.19
CA ILE A 30 7.77 5.78 23.75
C ILE A 30 6.47 6.18 23.03
N ILE A 31 6.35 7.38 22.44
CA ILE A 31 5.07 7.86 21.88
C ILE A 31 5.12 7.93 20.35
N ARG A 32 4.71 6.84 19.69
CA ARG A 32 4.39 6.85 18.25
C ARG A 32 3.10 7.63 18.04
N ARG A 33 3.17 8.78 17.39
CA ARG A 33 1.99 9.60 17.05
C ARG A 33 1.51 9.26 15.64
N PRO A 34 0.20 9.07 15.42
CA PRO A 34 -0.31 8.89 14.07
C PRO A 34 -0.09 10.15 13.24
N ALA A 35 0.42 10.00 12.01
CA ALA A 35 0.52 11.12 11.08
C ALA A 35 -0.86 11.36 10.46
N LYS A 36 -1.61 12.32 10.99
CA LYS A 36 -3.00 12.61 10.55
C LYS A 36 -3.02 13.50 9.31
N ASN A 37 -3.99 13.30 8.42
CA ASN A 37 -4.16 14.07 7.19
C ASN A 37 -2.87 14.14 6.33
N ALA A 38 -2.05 13.09 6.42
CA ALA A 38 -0.80 13.00 5.71
C ALA A 38 -1.05 12.42 4.32
N SER A 39 -0.82 13.23 3.30
CA SER A 39 -0.89 12.79 1.91
C SER A 39 0.39 12.07 1.51
N PHE A 40 0.26 10.88 0.94
CA PHE A 40 1.35 10.10 0.35
C PHE A 40 0.93 9.60 -1.03
N LYS A 41 1.92 9.35 -1.88
CA LYS A 41 1.71 8.69 -3.16
C LYS A 41 2.06 7.23 -3.03
N TRP A 42 1.37 6.40 -3.80
CA TRP A 42 1.67 4.99 -3.89
C TRP A 42 1.65 4.54 -5.34
N LYS A 43 2.43 3.52 -5.64
CA LYS A 43 2.47 2.86 -6.93
C LYS A 43 2.58 1.37 -6.70
N ILE A 44 1.70 0.59 -7.30
CA ILE A 44 1.75 -0.87 -7.24
C ILE A 44 1.66 -1.39 -8.67
N GLY A 45 2.74 -2.02 -9.14
CA GLY A 45 2.89 -2.38 -10.54
C GLY A 45 2.77 -1.16 -11.47
N ALA A 46 1.76 -1.15 -12.33
CA ALA A 46 1.44 -0.03 -13.23
C ALA A 46 0.42 0.97 -12.65
N GLU A 47 -0.26 0.61 -11.56
CA GLU A 47 -1.25 1.47 -10.92
C GLU A 47 -0.54 2.47 -10.00
N LYS A 48 -0.99 3.72 -10.03
CA LYS A 48 -0.48 4.79 -9.18
C LYS A 48 -1.63 5.62 -8.63
N GLY A 49 -1.47 6.07 -7.40
CA GLY A 49 -2.47 6.87 -6.73
C GLY A 49 -1.87 7.73 -5.63
N SER A 50 -2.75 8.47 -4.98
CA SER A 50 -2.45 9.23 -3.78
C SER A 50 -3.50 8.92 -2.75
N SER A 51 -3.09 8.79 -1.49
CA SER A 51 -4.01 8.59 -0.38
C SER A 51 -3.62 9.49 0.78
N THR A 52 -4.62 9.84 1.57
CA THR A 52 -4.45 10.67 2.76
C THR A 52 -4.82 9.85 3.97
N THR A 53 -4.01 9.91 5.01
CA THR A 53 -4.28 9.19 6.26
C THR A 53 -5.41 9.84 7.06
N ASP A 54 -6.18 9.00 7.74
CA ASP A 54 -7.23 9.38 8.67
C ASP A 54 -6.66 9.95 10.00
N SER A 55 -7.56 10.23 10.94
CA SER A 55 -7.20 10.72 12.28
C SER A 55 -6.37 9.74 13.12
N ASN A 56 -6.26 8.48 12.69
CA ASN A 56 -5.46 7.42 13.29
C ASN A 56 -4.17 7.13 12.49
N GLY A 57 -3.84 7.94 11.49
CA GLY A 57 -2.66 7.75 10.66
C GLY A 57 -2.79 6.57 9.70
N ARG A 58 -4.00 6.15 9.36
CA ARG A 58 -4.29 5.01 8.49
C ARG A 58 -4.88 5.46 7.17
N ALA A 59 -4.46 4.83 6.10
CA ALA A 59 -5.08 4.98 4.79
C ALA A 59 -5.34 3.60 4.21
N GLU A 60 -6.51 3.44 3.62
CA GLU A 60 -6.92 2.21 2.95
C GLU A 60 -7.18 2.50 1.48
N PHE A 61 -6.68 1.64 0.61
CA PHE A 61 -6.99 1.70 -0.81
C PHE A 61 -7.10 0.29 -1.38
N THR A 62 -7.83 0.16 -2.49
CA THR A 62 -8.06 -1.12 -3.16
C THR A 62 -7.44 -1.05 -4.54
N GLN A 63 -6.65 -2.07 -4.88
CA GLN A 63 -6.04 -2.24 -6.20
C GLN A 63 -6.69 -3.45 -6.86
N THR A 64 -6.95 -3.40 -8.17
CA THR A 64 -7.43 -4.57 -8.91
C THR A 64 -6.36 -5.02 -9.88
N ALA A 65 -5.77 -6.18 -9.61
CA ALA A 65 -4.74 -6.74 -10.48
C ALA A 65 -5.35 -7.77 -11.44
N PHE A 66 -4.92 -7.73 -12.69
CA PHE A 66 -5.42 -8.57 -13.78
C PHE A 66 -4.44 -9.67 -14.20
N ASP A 67 -3.21 -9.64 -13.69
CA ASP A 67 -2.20 -10.66 -13.95
C ASP A 67 -2.15 -11.64 -12.77
N GLY A 68 -2.08 -12.94 -13.04
CA GLY A 68 -2.06 -13.99 -12.00
C GLY A 68 -0.81 -14.02 -11.10
N ASN A 69 -0.03 -12.94 -11.06
CA ASN A 69 1.17 -12.79 -10.24
C ASN A 69 0.82 -12.73 -8.76
N LEU A 70 1.51 -13.46 -7.88
CA LEU A 70 1.17 -13.56 -6.45
C LEU A 70 1.78 -12.46 -5.57
N THR A 71 2.74 -11.70 -6.11
CA THR A 71 3.46 -10.63 -5.40
C THR A 71 3.61 -9.42 -6.32
N GLU A 72 3.30 -8.23 -5.80
CA GLU A 72 3.59 -6.96 -6.48
C GLU A 72 4.52 -6.09 -5.66
N THR A 73 5.30 -5.27 -6.35
CA THR A 73 6.12 -4.24 -5.72
C THR A 73 5.25 -3.02 -5.47
N MET A 74 5.06 -2.70 -4.19
CA MET A 74 4.42 -1.46 -3.75
C MET A 74 5.49 -0.44 -3.39
N GLU A 75 5.45 0.69 -4.06
CA GLU A 75 6.26 1.86 -3.77
C GLU A 75 5.37 2.90 -3.06
N ILE A 76 5.83 3.43 -1.92
CA ILE A 76 5.19 4.52 -1.20
C ILE A 76 6.16 5.69 -1.18
N GLU A 77 5.71 6.83 -1.68
CA GLU A 77 6.41 8.10 -1.55
C GLU A 77 5.69 8.96 -0.51
N TYR A 78 6.38 9.25 0.59
CA TYR A 78 5.88 10.12 1.64
C TYR A 78 6.95 11.14 2.02
N GLN A 79 6.64 12.42 1.82
CA GLN A 79 7.58 13.54 1.98
C GLN A 79 8.90 13.33 1.21
N LYS A 80 10.01 13.06 1.92
CA LYS A 80 11.35 12.79 1.34
C LYS A 80 11.73 11.31 1.38
N GLN A 81 10.81 10.44 1.81
CA GLN A 81 11.02 9.00 1.91
C GLN A 81 10.39 8.31 0.70
N HIS A 82 11.15 7.40 0.11
CA HIS A 82 10.67 6.44 -0.87
C HIS A 82 10.86 5.05 -0.28
N LEU A 83 9.75 4.35 -0.07
CA LEU A 83 9.71 3.05 0.59
C LEU A 83 9.20 2.02 -0.41
N VAL A 84 9.96 0.95 -0.60
CA VAL A 84 9.61 -0.12 -1.52
C VAL A 84 9.34 -1.39 -0.73
N PHE A 85 8.16 -1.94 -0.92
CA PHE A 85 7.69 -3.15 -0.26
C PHE A 85 7.39 -4.21 -1.31
N SER A 86 7.78 -5.45 -1.03
CA SER A 86 7.24 -6.58 -1.77
C SER A 86 5.97 -7.04 -1.03
N THR A 87 4.82 -6.78 -1.62
CA THR A 87 3.53 -7.10 -1.01
C THR A 87 2.91 -8.30 -1.73
N PRO A 88 2.73 -9.45 -1.05
CA PRO A 88 1.87 -10.50 -1.55
C PRO A 88 0.45 -9.97 -1.77
N LYS A 89 -0.18 -10.39 -2.87
CA LYS A 89 -1.55 -10.06 -3.24
C LYS A 89 -2.51 -10.57 -2.15
N GLY A 90 -3.02 -9.65 -1.31
CA GLY A 90 -3.86 -9.93 -0.13
C GLY A 90 -4.02 -8.70 0.78
N LEU A 91 -4.71 -8.83 1.92
CA LEU A 91 -4.81 -7.75 2.91
C LEU A 91 -3.45 -7.52 3.57
N GLN A 92 -2.77 -6.45 3.19
CA GLN A 92 -1.44 -6.11 3.71
C GLN A 92 -1.52 -4.87 4.60
N THR A 93 -0.95 -4.96 5.80
CA THR A 93 -0.72 -3.79 6.65
C THR A 93 0.72 -3.35 6.49
N VAL A 94 0.94 -2.24 5.80
CA VAL A 94 2.27 -1.64 5.63
C VAL A 94 2.44 -0.50 6.62
N THR A 95 3.48 -0.59 7.44
CA THR A 95 3.77 0.44 8.46
C THR A 95 4.94 1.29 8.00
N VAL A 96 4.65 2.57 7.77
CA VAL A 96 5.63 3.60 7.46
C VAL A 96 5.96 4.34 8.74
N GLN A 97 7.25 4.34 9.11
CA GLN A 97 7.75 5.09 10.25
C GLN A 97 8.56 6.29 9.77
N GLN A 98 8.24 7.47 10.28
CA GLN A 98 8.99 8.69 10.01
C GLN A 98 9.43 9.36 11.31
N ASP A 99 10.65 9.90 11.33
CA ASP A 99 11.07 10.88 12.32
C ASP A 99 10.38 12.22 12.08
N CYS A 100 9.63 12.68 13.07
CA CYS A 100 8.96 13.98 13.02
C CYS A 100 9.74 14.96 13.91
N ARG A 101 10.32 15.99 13.27
CA ARG A 101 10.96 17.13 13.95
C ARG A 101 9.92 18.20 14.27
#